data_AF-A0A7X3VLJ5-F1
#
_entry.id   AF-A0A7X3VLJ5-F1
#
_cell.length_a   1.000
_cell.length_b   1.000
_cell.length_c   1.000
_cell.angle_alpha   90.00
_cell.angle_beta   90.00
_cell.angle_gamma   90.00
#
_symmetry.space_group_name_H-M   'P 1'
#
loop_
_entity.id
_entity.type
_entity.pdbx_description
1 polymer ?
#
loop_
_entity_poly.entity_id
_entity_poly.type
_entity_poly.pdbx_seq_one_letter_code
_entity_poly.pdbx_strand_id
1 'polypeptide(L)'
;IAARVKENRTVVCIIRDSPRFEKAGEAFAAVPEPMATCMGGNFHIATGMRIFAQEPSPLLKFNKWSNLKVSVHGDTLTFWINGKAVLGPVVMEPKEGTPPLLTGKIGVGLASYTARFDNLAITGNSVRNNGGFSVSSRAKLATTWGQLKRF
;
A
#
# COMPACT_ATOMS: atom_id res chain seq x y z
N ILE A 1 -6.05 4.10 5.97
CA ILE A 1 -5.26 2.85 6.07
C ILE A 1 -5.46 2.29 7.47
N ALA A 2 -5.88 1.04 7.63
CA ALA A 2 -5.87 0.36 8.93
C ALA A 2 -5.41 -1.09 8.74
N ALA A 3 -4.31 -1.47 9.38
CA ALA A 3 -3.81 -2.84 9.43
C ALA A 3 -3.48 -3.17 10.89
N ARG A 4 -4.16 -4.17 11.46
CA ARG A 4 -3.89 -4.63 12.84
C ARG A 4 -2.89 -5.78 12.80
N VAL A 5 -1.61 -5.47 12.87
CA VAL A 5 -0.53 -6.47 12.88
C VAL A 5 -0.20 -6.83 14.33
N LYS A 6 -0.08 -8.12 14.61
CA LYS A 6 0.53 -8.64 15.83
C LYS A 6 2.02 -8.48 15.59
N GLU A 7 2.66 -7.53 16.27
CA GLU A 7 3.97 -6.90 16.03
C GLU A 7 3.84 -5.46 15.51
N ASN A 8 4.58 -4.56 16.15
CA ASN A 8 4.43 -3.11 16.02
C ASN A 8 5.00 -2.54 14.70
N ARG A 9 5.52 -3.37 13.78
CA ARG A 9 6.15 -2.88 12.53
C ARG A 9 5.15 -2.85 11.38
N THR A 10 5.24 -1.80 10.57
CA THR A 10 4.42 -1.62 9.38
C THR A 10 5.26 -1.00 8.29
N VAL A 11 5.06 -1.46 7.07
CA VAL A 11 5.52 -0.79 5.86
C VAL A 11 4.30 -0.35 5.08
N VAL A 12 4.33 0.89 4.61
CA VAL A 12 3.26 1.49 3.85
C VAL A 12 3.84 2.23 2.66
N CYS A 13 3.26 2.00 1.48
CA CYS A 13 3.49 2.83 0.31
C CYS A 13 2.21 3.60 0.01
N ILE A 14 2.34 4.90 -0.18
CA ILE A 14 1.24 5.83 -0.40
C ILE A 14 1.51 6.69 -1.62
N ILE A 15 0.43 7.12 -2.26
CA ILE A 15 0.44 8.18 -3.26
C ILE A 15 -0.25 9.37 -2.61
N ARG A 16 0.43 10.51 -2.55
CA ARG A 16 -0.09 11.73 -1.93
C ARG A 16 0.52 12.96 -2.56
N ASP A 17 -0.13 14.10 -2.37
CA ASP A 17 0.54 15.38 -2.49
C ASP A 17 1.45 15.59 -1.28
N SER A 18 2.73 15.81 -1.53
CA SER A 18 3.71 16.19 -0.51
C SER A 18 4.12 17.64 -0.75
N PRO A 19 4.29 18.46 0.30
CA PRO A 19 4.73 19.83 0.12
C PRO A 19 6.21 19.84 -0.32
N ARG A 20 6.49 20.36 -1.52
CA ARG A 20 7.83 20.81 -1.90
C ARG A 20 7.96 22.28 -1.51
N PHE A 21 8.98 22.61 -0.74
CA PHE A 21 9.22 24.00 -0.35
C PHE A 21 10.10 24.67 -1.41
N GLU A 22 9.54 25.67 -2.06
CA GLU A 22 10.24 26.47 -3.06
C GLU A 22 10.48 27.87 -2.53
N LYS A 23 11.60 28.46 -2.95
CA LYS A 23 11.92 29.83 -2.57
C LYS A 23 11.00 30.78 -3.36
N ALA A 24 10.21 31.58 -2.65
CA ALA A 24 9.32 32.59 -3.19
C ALA A 24 9.71 33.95 -2.60
N GLY A 25 10.65 34.64 -3.25
CA GLY A 25 11.25 35.86 -2.72
C GLY A 25 12.11 35.58 -1.47
N GLU A 26 11.79 36.22 -0.35
CA GLU A 26 12.45 36.03 0.95
C GLU A 26 11.82 34.90 1.80
N ALA A 27 10.70 34.31 1.36
CA ALA A 27 9.99 33.24 2.06
C ALA A 27 10.07 31.91 1.31
N PHE A 28 9.66 30.83 1.98
CA PHE A 28 9.40 29.54 1.36
C PHE A 28 7.90 29.33 1.18
N ALA A 29 7.49 28.92 -0.01
CA ALA A 29 6.12 28.51 -0.30
C ALA A 29 6.05 26.98 -0.42
N ALA A 30 5.02 26.37 0.17
CA ALA A 30 4.74 24.95 -0.02
C ALA A 30 3.95 24.76 -1.31
N VAL A 31 4.56 24.13 -2.31
CA VAL A 31 3.90 23.72 -3.55
C VAL A 31 3.55 22.24 -3.45
N PRO A 32 2.27 21.85 -3.59
CA PRO A 32 1.88 20.44 -3.60
C PRO A 32 2.53 19.72 -4.78
N GLU A 33 3.29 18.67 -4.52
CA GLU A 33 3.88 17.82 -5.54
C GLU A 33 3.39 16.38 -5.37
N PRO A 34 2.90 15.75 -6.45
CA PRO A 34 2.38 14.39 -6.36
C PRO A 34 3.55 13.41 -6.27
N MET A 35 3.58 12.68 -5.17
CA MET A 35 4.68 11.79 -4.81
C MET A 35 4.16 10.39 -4.50
N ALA A 36 4.93 9.39 -4.90
CA ALA A 36 4.88 8.09 -4.27
C ALA A 36 5.85 8.10 -3.09
N THR A 37 5.45 7.54 -1.95
CA THR A 37 6.30 7.47 -0.75
C THR A 37 6.14 6.12 -0.08
N CYS A 38 7.26 5.44 0.21
CA CYS A 38 7.26 4.26 1.07
C CYS A 38 7.92 4.59 2.42
N MET A 39 7.23 4.21 3.48
CA MET A 39 7.62 4.45 4.86
C MET A 39 7.54 3.17 5.66
N GLY A 40 8.44 3.02 6.62
CA GLY A 40 8.53 1.84 7.46
C GLY A 40 8.81 2.19 8.91
N GLY A 41 8.29 1.38 9.82
CA GLY A 41 8.63 1.43 11.22
C GLY A 41 7.44 1.18 12.14
N ASN A 42 7.40 1.84 13.29
CA ASN A 42 6.37 1.59 14.29
C ASN A 42 5.15 2.49 14.06
N PHE A 43 4.03 1.89 13.64
CA PHE A 43 2.80 2.63 13.34
C PHE A 43 2.12 3.21 14.58
N HIS A 44 2.40 2.68 15.78
CA HIS A 44 1.84 3.17 17.04
C HIS A 44 2.58 4.38 17.63
N ILE A 45 3.76 4.72 17.08
CA ILE A 45 4.57 5.85 17.55
C ILE A 45 4.56 6.89 16.44
N ALA A 46 4.13 8.13 16.73
CA ALA A 46 4.03 9.20 15.75
C ALA A 46 5.36 9.49 15.01
N THR A 47 6.49 9.29 15.68
CA THR A 47 7.86 9.41 15.13
C THR A 47 8.44 8.07 14.66
N GLY A 48 7.66 7.00 14.75
CA GLY A 48 8.08 5.63 14.50
C GLY A 48 8.12 5.27 13.02
N MET A 49 7.48 6.05 12.14
CA MET A 49 7.48 5.84 10.68
C MET A 49 8.55 6.71 10.03
N ARG A 50 9.47 6.10 9.27
CA ARG A 50 10.49 6.81 8.50
C ARG A 50 10.30 6.58 7.01
N ILE A 51 10.50 7.63 6.22
CA ILE A 51 10.59 7.54 4.76
C ILE A 51 11.91 6.88 4.42
N PHE A 52 11.86 5.82 3.61
CA PHE A 52 13.06 5.20 3.05
C PHE A 52 13.08 5.26 1.51
N ALA A 53 11.95 5.63 0.88
CA ALA A 53 11.89 5.88 -0.56
C ALA A 53 10.81 6.92 -0.90
N GLN A 54 11.13 7.85 -1.79
CA GLN A 54 10.21 8.87 -2.26
C GLN A 54 10.59 9.30 -3.67
N GLU A 55 9.62 9.32 -4.59
CA GLU A 55 9.84 9.67 -6.00
C GLU A 55 8.60 10.41 -6.54
N PRO A 56 8.79 11.37 -7.49
CA PRO A 56 7.68 11.98 -8.21
C PRO A 56 6.80 10.94 -8.90
N SER A 57 5.50 11.03 -8.69
CA SER A 57 4.54 10.07 -9.25
C SER A 57 3.19 10.72 -9.50
N PRO A 58 2.58 10.55 -10.68
CA PRO A 58 1.28 11.13 -10.96
C PRO A 58 0.21 10.57 -10.01
N LEU A 59 -0.69 11.44 -9.56
CA LEU A 59 -1.84 11.01 -8.77
C LEU A 59 -2.75 10.08 -9.58
N LEU A 60 -3.50 9.26 -8.85
CA LEU A 60 -4.57 8.46 -9.43
C LEU A 60 -5.68 9.38 -9.95
N LYS A 61 -6.16 9.10 -11.16
CA LYS A 61 -7.20 9.92 -11.79
C LYS A 61 -8.57 9.60 -11.22
N PHE A 62 -9.35 10.63 -10.91
CA PHE A 62 -10.73 10.47 -10.46
C PHE A 62 -11.57 9.70 -11.50
N ASN A 63 -12.47 8.85 -11.02
CA ASN A 63 -13.36 8.03 -11.84
C ASN A 63 -12.64 7.15 -12.90
N LYS A 64 -11.38 6.76 -12.64
CA LYS A 64 -10.64 5.82 -13.47
C LYS A 64 -10.05 4.70 -12.62
N TRP A 65 -10.21 3.46 -13.08
CA TRP A 65 -9.53 2.32 -12.47
C TRP A 65 -8.02 2.46 -12.63
N SER A 66 -7.30 2.09 -11.58
CA SER A 66 -5.84 2.00 -11.57
C SER A 66 -5.43 0.66 -11.00
N ASN A 67 -4.41 0.04 -11.59
CA ASN A 67 -3.84 -1.18 -11.05
C ASN A 67 -2.69 -0.82 -10.11
N LEU A 68 -2.80 -1.20 -8.85
CA LEU A 68 -1.77 -1.01 -7.85
C LEU A 68 -1.15 -2.37 -7.51
N LYS A 69 0.18 -2.43 -7.49
CA LYS A 69 0.90 -3.63 -7.09
C LYS A 69 2.01 -3.24 -6.14
N VAL A 70 2.14 -3.98 -5.05
CA VAL A 70 3.31 -3.97 -4.18
C VAL A 70 3.90 -5.38 -4.23
N SER A 71 5.22 -5.47 -4.36
CA SER A 71 5.95 -6.73 -4.31
C SER A 71 7.00 -6.59 -3.23
N VAL A 72 7.14 -7.64 -2.45
CA VAL A 72 8.14 -7.74 -1.39
C VAL A 72 8.91 -9.02 -1.63
N HIS A 73 10.23 -8.91 -1.75
CA HIS A 73 11.14 -10.04 -1.91
C HIS A 73 12.29 -9.89 -0.91
N GLY A 74 12.24 -10.69 0.15
CA GLY A 74 13.08 -10.46 1.34
C GLY A 74 12.81 -9.06 1.89
N ASP A 75 13.88 -8.27 2.06
CA ASP A 75 13.79 -6.89 2.53
C ASP A 75 13.66 -5.87 1.39
N THR A 76 13.51 -6.32 0.14
CA THR A 76 13.33 -5.42 -1.00
C THR A 76 11.85 -5.22 -1.32
N LEU A 77 11.45 -3.97 -1.44
CA LEU A 77 10.11 -3.57 -1.85
C LEU A 77 10.14 -2.89 -3.22
N THR A 78 9.10 -3.11 -4.01
CA THR A 78 8.83 -2.31 -5.21
C THR A 78 7.34 -2.01 -5.28
N PHE A 79 7.00 -0.82 -5.76
CA PHE A 79 5.62 -0.34 -5.88
C PHE A 79 5.35 0.09 -7.32
N TRP A 80 4.25 -0.40 -7.88
CA TRP A 80 3.84 -0.13 -9.25
C TRP A 80 2.46 0.50 -9.30
N ILE A 81 2.29 1.38 -10.29
CA ILE A 81 1.01 1.95 -10.69
C ILE A 81 0.85 1.68 -12.18
N ASN A 82 -0.26 1.04 -12.56
CA ASN A 82 -0.60 0.71 -13.95
C ASN A 82 0.54 -0.03 -14.69
N GLY A 83 1.19 -0.98 -13.99
CA GLY A 83 2.29 -1.77 -14.53
C GLY A 83 3.66 -1.07 -14.56
N LYS A 84 3.73 0.25 -14.31
CA LYS A 84 4.99 0.98 -14.22
C LYS A 84 5.50 0.99 -12.79
N ALA A 85 6.77 0.62 -12.57
CA ALA A 85 7.42 0.79 -11.27
C ALA A 85 7.55 2.29 -10.99
N VAL A 86 6.93 2.75 -9.91
CA VAL A 86 6.97 4.15 -9.48
C VAL A 86 7.87 4.34 -8.26
N LEU A 87 8.14 3.27 -7.52
CA LEU A 87 9.15 3.24 -6.46
C LEU A 87 9.83 1.89 -6.41
N GLY A 88 11.12 1.92 -6.12
CA GLY A 88 11.94 0.74 -5.92
C GLY A 88 12.53 0.17 -7.21
N PRO A 89 13.38 -0.87 -7.08
CA PRO A 89 13.60 -1.67 -5.87
C PRO A 89 14.26 -0.89 -4.72
N VAL A 90 13.67 -0.93 -3.53
CA VAL A 90 14.17 -0.23 -2.33
C VAL A 90 14.36 -1.22 -1.20
N VAL A 91 15.53 -1.18 -0.56
CA VAL A 91 15.84 -1.99 0.61
C VAL A 91 15.20 -1.35 1.83
N MET A 92 14.32 -2.09 2.49
CA MET A 92 13.69 -1.71 3.74
C MET A 92 14.71 -1.93 4.87
N GLU A 93 15.68 -1.03 5.01
CA GLU A 93 16.73 -1.23 6.01
C GLU A 93 16.13 -1.38 7.42
N PRO A 94 16.33 -2.53 8.07
CA PRO A 94 16.05 -2.66 9.48
C PRO A 94 17.04 -1.76 10.22
N LYS A 95 16.60 -1.01 11.25
CA LYS A 95 17.56 -0.56 12.27
C LYS A 95 18.31 -1.80 12.78
N GLU A 96 19.61 -1.65 13.09
CA GLU A 96 20.40 -2.69 13.75
C GLU A 96 19.59 -3.37 14.87
N GLY A 97 19.57 -4.70 14.86
CA GLY A 97 18.85 -5.51 15.84
C GLY A 97 17.35 -5.72 15.58
N THR A 98 16.80 -5.26 14.45
CA THR A 98 15.39 -5.52 14.13
C THR A 98 15.20 -6.64 13.11
N PRO A 99 14.33 -7.65 13.39
CA PRO A 99 14.16 -8.80 12.51
C PRO A 99 13.52 -8.42 11.16
N PRO A 100 13.83 -9.16 10.09
CA PRO A 100 13.26 -8.95 8.76
C PRO A 100 11.74 -9.13 8.75
N LEU A 101 11.06 -8.53 7.76
CA LEU A 101 9.61 -8.63 7.60
C LEU A 101 9.24 -10.01 7.03
N LEU A 102 9.31 -11.05 7.86
CA LEU A 102 9.10 -12.44 7.42
C LEU A 102 7.63 -12.80 7.24
N THR A 103 6.75 -12.29 8.10
CA THR A 103 5.31 -12.59 8.09
C THR A 103 4.50 -11.40 8.58
N GLY A 104 3.29 -11.21 8.07
CA GLY A 104 2.43 -10.11 8.52
C GLY A 104 1.04 -10.14 7.91
N LYS A 105 0.30 -9.05 8.11
CA LYS A 105 -0.98 -8.82 7.45
C LYS A 105 -0.84 -7.72 6.42
N ILE A 106 -1.65 -7.80 5.38
CA ILE A 106 -1.74 -6.80 4.34
C ILE A 106 -3.04 -6.02 4.52
N GLY A 107 -2.99 -4.72 4.26
CA GLY A 107 -4.15 -3.86 4.26
C GLY A 107 -4.08 -2.87 3.12
N VAL A 108 -5.26 -2.48 2.63
CA VAL A 108 -5.42 -1.36 1.69
C VAL A 108 -6.29 -0.33 2.37
N GLY A 109 -6.00 0.94 2.17
CA GLY A 109 -6.88 1.98 2.66
C GLY A 109 -6.55 3.33 2.08
N LEU A 110 -7.40 4.28 2.41
CA LEU A 110 -7.33 5.66 1.95
C LEU A 110 -7.54 6.61 3.13
N ALA A 111 -7.28 7.87 2.90
CA ALA A 111 -7.60 8.97 3.81
C ALA A 111 -8.29 10.06 2.98
N SER A 112 -9.32 10.70 3.54
CA SER A 112 -9.98 11.89 2.98
C SER A 112 -10.76 11.74 1.67
N TYR A 113 -10.95 10.52 1.16
CA TYR A 113 -11.71 10.25 -0.08
C TYR A 113 -12.63 9.03 0.08
N THR A 114 -13.40 8.73 -0.97
CA THR A 114 -14.05 7.43 -1.15
C THR A 114 -13.44 6.73 -2.36
N ALA A 115 -13.16 5.43 -2.25
CA ALA A 115 -12.65 4.63 -3.35
C ALA A 115 -13.37 3.29 -3.42
N ARG A 116 -13.35 2.67 -4.61
CA ARG A 116 -13.79 1.29 -4.82
C ARG A 116 -12.55 0.43 -5.04
N PHE A 117 -12.55 -0.76 -4.44
CA PHE A 117 -11.50 -1.75 -4.61
C PHE A 117 -12.10 -2.99 -5.26
N ASP A 118 -11.41 -3.53 -6.26
CA ASP A 118 -11.78 -4.75 -6.95
C ASP A 118 -10.50 -5.49 -7.38
N ASN A 119 -10.62 -6.79 -7.69
CA ASN A 119 -9.52 -7.65 -8.12
C ASN A 119 -8.31 -7.67 -7.16
N LEU A 120 -8.58 -7.64 -5.84
CA LEU A 120 -7.53 -7.80 -4.84
C LEU A 120 -6.97 -9.21 -4.89
N ALA A 121 -5.69 -9.33 -5.22
CA ALA A 121 -4.95 -10.57 -5.22
C ALA A 121 -3.71 -10.45 -4.33
N ILE A 122 -3.44 -11.50 -3.56
CA ILE A 122 -2.24 -11.64 -2.74
C ILE A 122 -1.62 -12.96 -3.17
N THR A 123 -0.38 -12.92 -3.66
CA THR A 123 0.29 -14.10 -4.23
C THR A 123 1.69 -14.22 -3.67
N GLY A 124 2.17 -15.45 -3.49
CA GLY A 124 3.54 -15.75 -3.08
C GLY A 124 3.65 -17.15 -2.49
N ASN A 125 4.83 -17.75 -2.56
CA ASN A 125 5.06 -19.14 -2.13
C ASN A 125 4.69 -19.36 -0.64
N SER A 126 4.86 -18.34 0.20
CA SER A 126 4.55 -18.39 1.63
C SER A 126 3.14 -17.90 1.99
N VAL A 127 2.33 -17.51 1.00
CA VAL A 127 0.93 -17.12 1.24
C VAL A 127 0.09 -18.39 1.29
N ARG A 128 -0.21 -18.86 2.50
CA ARG A 128 -1.06 -20.05 2.68
C ARG A 128 -2.41 -19.87 1.99
N ASN A 129 -2.75 -20.82 1.12
CA ASN A 129 -4.09 -20.96 0.57
C ASN A 129 -5.04 -21.51 1.64
N ASN A 130 -5.52 -20.66 2.55
CA ASN A 130 -6.54 -21.07 3.52
C ASN A 130 -7.96 -21.13 2.91
N GLY A 131 -8.08 -21.36 1.59
CA GLY A 131 -9.36 -21.40 0.87
C GLY A 131 -9.95 -20.05 0.49
N GLY A 132 -9.17 -18.97 0.57
CA GLY A 132 -9.60 -17.59 0.32
C GLY A 132 -9.10 -16.96 -0.99
N PHE A 133 -8.39 -17.71 -1.85
CA PHE A 133 -8.02 -17.19 -3.17
C PHE A 133 -9.25 -17.08 -4.07
N SER A 134 -9.15 -16.17 -5.06
CA SER A 134 -10.16 -15.97 -6.10
C SER A 134 -10.69 -17.31 -6.59
N VAL A 135 -11.92 -17.62 -6.20
CA VAL A 135 -12.67 -18.71 -6.79
C VAL A 135 -13.08 -18.27 -8.18
N SER A 136 -12.91 -19.12 -9.18
CA SER A 136 -13.56 -18.91 -10.47
C SER A 136 -15.06 -18.73 -10.16
N SER A 137 -15.64 -17.58 -10.52
CA SER A 137 -17.06 -17.32 -10.31
C SER A 137 -17.87 -18.39 -11.05
N ARG A 138 -18.27 -19.45 -10.34
CA ARG A 138 -19.16 -20.49 -10.90
C ARG A 138 -20.63 -20.03 -10.91
N ALA A 139 -20.95 -18.92 -10.25
CA ALA A 139 -22.27 -18.29 -10.27
C ALA A 139 -22.17 -16.80 -9.89
N LYS A 140 -23.12 -15.97 -10.38
CA LYS A 140 -23.25 -14.57 -9.97
C LYS A 140 -23.38 -14.48 -8.44
N LEU A 141 -22.61 -13.60 -7.81
CA LEU A 141 -22.62 -13.34 -6.35
C LEU A 141 -24.04 -13.18 -5.77
N ALA A 142 -24.95 -12.51 -6.48
CA ALA A 142 -26.34 -12.31 -6.05
C ALA A 142 -27.09 -13.65 -5.83
N THR A 143 -26.81 -14.66 -6.66
CA THR A 143 -27.42 -15.99 -6.57
C THR A 143 -26.92 -16.74 -5.33
N THR A 144 -25.63 -16.66 -5.02
CA THR A 144 -25.02 -17.29 -3.84
C THR A 144 -25.57 -16.69 -2.54
N TRP A 145 -25.70 -15.36 -2.47
CA TRP A 145 -26.28 -14.68 -1.30
C TRP A 145 -27.78 -15.00 -1.10
N GLY A 146 -28.53 -15.22 -2.18
CA GLY A 146 -29.94 -15.62 -2.09
C GLY A 146 -30.15 -17.03 -1.54
N GLN A 147 -29.21 -17.95 -1.76
CA GLN A 147 -29.29 -19.33 -1.26
C GLN A 147 -28.94 -19.44 0.23
N LEU A 148 -27.98 -18.64 0.71
CA LEU A 148 -27.57 -18.63 2.12
C LEU A 148 -28.64 -18.07 3.08
N LYS A 149 -29.58 -17.25 2.59
CA LYS A 149 -30.65 -16.67 3.40
C LYS A 149 -31.89 -17.57 3.57
N ARG A 150 -31.87 -18.78 2.99
CA ARG A 150 -32.99 -19.73 3.07
C ARG A 150 -32.88 -20.73 4.23
N PHE A 151 -31.87 -20.59 5.07
CA PHE A 151 -31.67 -21.36 6.30
C PHE A 151 -31.52 -20.40 7.48
#